data_AF-G5E441-F1
#
_entry.id   AF-G5E441-F1
#
_cell.length_a   1.000
_cell.length_b   1.000
_cell.length_c   1.000
_cell.angle_alpha   90.00
_cell.angle_beta   90.00
_cell.angle_gamma   90.00
#
_symmetry.space_group_name_H-M   'P 1'
#
loop_
_entity.id
_entity.type
_entity.pdbx_description
1 polymer ?
#
loop_
_entity_poly.entity_id
_entity_poly.type
_entity_poly.pdbx_seq_one_letter_code
_entity_poly.pdbx_strand_id
1 'polypeptide(L)'
;NRMLLWHGSRLTNWVGILSQGLRVAPPEAPVTGYMFGKIYFADVSSKSANYCFTSHDKNVGILLLSEVALGECNELIAADYD
;
A
#
# COMPACT_ATOMS: atom_id res chain seq x y z
N ASN A 1 15.22 -3.95 12.18
CA ASN A 1 14.31 -2.91 11.68
C ASN A 1 12.93 -3.50 11.42
N ARG A 2 12.06 -3.53 12.42
CA ARG A 2 10.67 -3.98 12.28
C ARG A 2 9.76 -2.84 12.71
N MET A 3 8.83 -2.46 11.86
CA MET A 3 7.98 -1.28 12.07
C MET A 3 6.52 -1.63 11.86
N LEU A 4 5.64 -0.95 12.58
CA LEU A 4 4.20 -1.07 12.39
C LEU A 4 3.75 0.04 11.43
N LEU A 5 3.38 -0.33 10.20
CA LEU A 5 3.13 0.63 9.10
C LEU A 5 1.75 0.45 8.47
N TRP A 6 1.24 1.55 7.91
CA TRP A 6 -0.09 1.65 7.32
C TRP A 6 -0.11 1.23 5.85
N HIS A 7 -1.14 0.50 5.44
CA HIS A 7 -1.49 0.25 4.05
C HIS A 7 -2.96 0.59 3.81
N GLY A 8 -3.25 1.30 2.71
CA GLY A 8 -4.61 1.62 2.28
C GLY A 8 -4.89 1.07 0.88
N SER A 9 -6.13 0.65 0.65
CA SER A 9 -6.56 0.09 -0.64
C SER A 9 -8.05 0.34 -0.85
N ARG A 10 -8.51 0.26 -2.10
CA ARG A 10 -9.93 0.35 -2.46
C ARG A 10 -10.74 -0.71 -1.73
N LEU A 11 -11.99 -0.38 -1.38
CA LEU A 11 -12.86 -1.28 -0.60
C LEU A 11 -13.00 -2.68 -1.26
N THR A 12 -13.05 -2.72 -2.59
CA THR A 12 -13.17 -3.95 -3.40
C THR A 12 -12.00 -4.92 -3.25
N ASN A 13 -10.84 -4.45 -2.78
CA ASN A 13 -9.63 -5.27 -2.71
C ASN A 13 -9.52 -6.04 -1.39
N TRP A 14 -10.25 -5.65 -0.35
CA TRP A 14 -10.04 -6.17 1.01
C TRP A 14 -10.37 -7.65 1.17
N VAL A 15 -11.39 -8.15 0.46
CA VAL A 15 -11.70 -9.60 0.48
C VAL A 15 -10.50 -10.39 -0.04
N GLY A 16 -9.86 -9.92 -1.11
CA GLY A 16 -8.63 -10.52 -1.63
C GLY A 16 -7.47 -10.41 -0.62
N ILE A 17 -7.20 -9.20 -0.11
CA ILE A 17 -6.11 -8.97 0.83
C ILE A 17 -6.23 -9.82 2.09
N LEU A 18 -7.43 -9.92 2.68
CA LEU A 18 -7.65 -10.68 3.92
C LEU A 18 -7.64 -12.20 3.69
N SER A 19 -8.12 -12.67 2.54
CA SER A 19 -8.13 -14.11 2.24
C SER A 19 -6.78 -14.65 1.77
N GLN A 20 -5.94 -13.80 1.17
CA GLN A 20 -4.76 -14.22 0.42
C GLN A 20 -3.46 -13.51 0.80
N GLY A 21 -3.54 -12.53 1.70
CA GLY A 21 -2.45 -11.63 2.05
C GLY A 21 -2.23 -10.51 1.03
N LEU A 22 -1.37 -9.55 1.40
CA LEU A 22 -0.83 -8.57 0.45
C LEU A 22 0.12 -9.29 -0.52
N ARG A 23 -0.14 -9.17 -1.81
CA ARG A 23 0.66 -9.81 -2.86
C ARG A 23 1.27 -8.78 -3.79
N VAL A 24 2.45 -9.11 -4.29
CA VAL A 24 3.08 -8.37 -5.38
C VAL A 24 2.16 -8.46 -6.58
N ALA A 25 1.81 -7.32 -7.16
CA ALA A 25 0.93 -7.28 -8.32
C ALA A 25 1.51 -8.09 -9.48
N PRO A 26 0.68 -8.91 -10.15
CA PRO A 26 1.16 -9.74 -11.23
C PRO A 26 1.53 -8.85 -12.44
N PRO A 27 2.42 -9.31 -13.35
CA PRO A 27 2.95 -8.50 -14.46
C PRO A 27 1.88 -7.85 -15.34
N GLU A 28 0.71 -8.49 -15.46
CA GLU A 28 -0.42 -8.07 -16.27
C GLU A 28 -1.32 -7.00 -15.62
N ALA A 29 -1.14 -6.71 -14.33
CA ALA A 29 -1.93 -5.69 -13.64
C ALA A 29 -1.55 -4.28 -14.14
N PRO A 30 -2.53 -3.36 -14.33
CA PRO A 30 -2.25 -2.01 -14.77
C PRO A 30 -1.20 -1.32 -13.90
N VAL A 31 -0.06 -0.99 -14.51
CA VAL A 31 1.06 -0.31 -13.86
C VAL A 31 0.70 1.16 -13.71
N THR A 32 0.06 1.52 -12.59
CA THR A 32 -0.07 2.93 -12.21
C THR A 32 0.65 3.13 -10.88
N GLY A 33 1.73 3.92 -10.91
CA GLY A 33 2.34 4.49 -9.70
C GLY A 33 3.32 3.59 -8.91
N TYR A 34 4.03 2.66 -9.56
CA TYR A 34 5.15 1.94 -8.95
C TYR A 34 6.41 2.79 -8.92
N MET A 35 6.42 3.79 -8.05
CA MET A 35 7.54 4.72 -7.85
C MET A 35 8.86 4.08 -7.36
N PHE A 36 8.79 2.85 -6.83
CA PHE A 36 9.85 2.11 -6.10
C PHE A 36 9.51 0.60 -5.98
N GLY A 37 8.71 0.04 -6.90
CA GLY A 37 8.23 -1.35 -6.81
C GLY A 37 6.73 -1.50 -6.53
N LYS A 38 6.30 -2.66 -5.99
CA LYS A 38 4.91 -3.12 -6.11
C LYS A 38 4.08 -3.19 -4.83
N ILE A 39 4.69 -3.14 -3.65
CA ILE A 39 3.99 -3.10 -2.35
C ILE A 39 4.47 -1.88 -1.58
N TYR A 40 3.53 -1.09 -1.08
CA TYR A 40 3.80 0.16 -0.37
C TYR A 40 3.19 0.17 1.02
N PHE A 41 3.94 0.75 1.95
CA PHE A 41 3.50 1.09 3.29
C PHE A 41 3.87 2.56 3.58
N ALA A 42 3.18 3.16 4.54
CA ALA A 42 3.51 4.48 5.06
C ALA A 42 3.51 4.49 6.59
N ASP A 43 4.37 5.30 7.17
CA ASP A 43 4.38 5.63 8.60
C ASP A 43 3.28 6.67 8.95
N VAL A 44 2.87 7.48 7.99
CA VAL A 44 1.78 8.46 8.12
C VAL A 44 0.45 7.88 7.60
N SER A 45 -0.57 7.85 8.46
CA SER A 45 -1.89 7.26 8.16
C SER A 45 -2.62 7.94 6.99
N SER A 46 -2.58 9.27 6.90
CA SER A 46 -3.26 10.02 5.83
C SER A 46 -2.72 9.70 4.43
N LYS A 47 -1.41 9.43 4.31
CA LYS A 47 -0.79 9.01 3.05
C LYS A 47 -1.40 7.69 2.57
N SER A 48 -1.56 6.71 3.47
CA SER A 48 -2.24 5.45 3.16
C SER A 48 -3.74 5.62 2.94
N ALA A 49 -4.41 6.49 3.70
CA ALA A 49 -5.85 6.74 3.57
C ALA A 49 -6.24 7.25 2.18
N ASN A 50 -5.39 8.04 1.52
CA ASN A 50 -5.62 8.51 0.15
C ASN A 50 -5.78 7.36 -0.87
N TYR A 51 -5.20 6.18 -0.61
CA TYR A 51 -5.35 4.99 -1.44
C TYR A 51 -6.64 4.19 -1.18
N CYS A 52 -7.48 4.63 -0.24
CA CYS A 52 -8.82 4.06 -0.04
C CYS A 52 -9.82 4.52 -1.11
N PHE A 53 -9.54 5.65 -1.78
CA PHE A 53 -10.44 6.27 -2.77
C PHE A 53 -11.86 6.50 -2.25
N THR A 54 -11.99 6.91 -0.98
CA THR A 54 -13.27 7.33 -0.40
C THR A 54 -13.78 8.62 -1.05
N SER A 55 -15.08 8.79 -1.10
CA SER A 55 -15.75 10.03 -1.53
C SER A 55 -16.86 10.40 -0.56
N HIS A 56 -17.53 11.54 -0.78
CA HIS A 56 -18.70 11.91 0.04
C HIS A 56 -19.80 10.83 0.01
N ASP A 57 -20.07 10.25 -1.16
CA ASP A 57 -21.07 9.18 -1.32
C ASP A 57 -20.56 7.80 -0.86
N LYS A 58 -19.23 7.60 -0.86
CA LYS A 58 -18.55 6.36 -0.44
C LYS A 58 -17.57 6.68 0.67
N ASN A 59 -18.10 7.03 1.84
CA ASN A 59 -17.36 7.62 2.95
C ASN A 59 -16.72 6.62 3.92
N VAL A 60 -16.77 5.32 3.63
CA VAL A 60 -16.14 4.27 4.44
C VAL A 60 -14.89 3.75 3.73
N GLY A 61 -13.75 3.83 4.42
CA GLY A 61 -12.47 3.25 4.03
C GLY A 61 -11.93 2.31 5.10
N ILE A 62 -11.04 1.42 4.71
CA ILE A 62 -10.33 0.51 5.63
C ILE A 62 -8.84 0.80 5.52
N LEU A 63 -8.17 0.85 6.68
CA LEU A 63 -6.72 0.90 6.77
C LEU A 63 -6.22 -0.37 7.44
N LEU A 64 -5.17 -0.96 6.87
CA LEU A 64 -4.46 -2.07 7.48
C LEU A 64 -3.20 -1.55 8.16
N LEU A 65 -2.95 -2.06 9.36
CA LEU A 65 -1.74 -1.86 10.11
C LEU A 65 -0.99 -3.20 10.16
N SER A 66 0.28 -3.22 9.74
CA SER A 66 1.05 -4.46 9.62
C SER A 66 2.47 -4.30 10.12
N GLU A 67 3.00 -5.33 10.78
CA GLU A 67 4.42 -5.41 11.10
C GLU A 67 5.20 -5.67 9.82
N VAL A 68 6.11 -4.76 9.47
CA VAL A 68 6.95 -4.81 8.28
C VAL A 68 8.40 -4.94 8.72
N ALA A 69 9.03 -6.06 8.36
CA ALA A 69 10.45 -6.28 8.56
C ALA A 69 11.25 -5.63 7.43
N LEU A 70 11.58 -4.34 7.58
CA LEU A 70 12.24 -3.52 6.56
C LEU A 70 13.67 -3.97 6.23
N GLY A 71 14.38 -4.59 7.18
CA GLY A 71 15.79 -4.93 7.00
C GLY A 71 16.66 -3.67 6.87
N GLU A 72 17.65 -3.72 5.97
CA GLU A 72 18.45 -2.57 5.55
C GLU A 72 17.73 -1.80 4.45
N CYS A 73 17.54 -0.50 4.65
CA CYS A 73 16.81 0.34 3.72
C CYS A 73 17.77 0.93 2.67
N ASN A 74 17.41 0.82 1.39
CA ASN A 74 17.99 1.64 0.33
C ASN A 74 17.24 2.99 0.27
N GLU A 75 17.88 4.06 0.74
CA GLU A 75 17.25 5.38 0.82
C GLU A 75 17.34 6.11 -0.52
N LEU A 76 16.18 6.52 -1.06
CA LEU A 76 16.06 7.20 -2.35
C LEU A 76 15.34 8.55 -2.16
N ILE A 77 15.82 9.58 -2.86
CA ILE A 77 15.27 10.95 -2.76
C ILE A 77 14.27 11.24 -3.88
N ALA A 78 14.37 10.52 -5.00
CA ALA A 78 13.53 10.67 -6.18
C ALA A 78 12.99 9.31 -6.63
N ALA A 79 11.87 9.34 -7.37
CA ALA A 79 11.24 8.14 -7.93
C ALA A 79 12.21 7.32 -8.79
N ASP A 80 12.14 6.00 -8.64
CA ASP A 80 12.91 5.04 -9.41
C ASP A 80 11.97 3.97 -10.00
N TYR A 81 11.86 3.96 -11.33
CA TYR A 81 10.92 3.14 -12.07
C TYR A 81 11.59 1.96 -12.80
N ASP A 82 12.89 1.76 -12.60
CA ASP A 82 13.67 0.70 -13.24
C ASP A 82 13.38 -0.69 -12.67
#